data_AF-A0A7C1L3F5-F1
#
_entry.id   AF-A0A7C1L3F5-F1
#
_cell.length_a   1.000
_cell.length_b   1.000
_cell.length_c   1.000
_cell.angle_alpha   90.00
_cell.angle_beta   90.00
_cell.angle_gamma   90.00
#
_symmetry.space_group_name_H-M   'P 1'
#
loop_
_entity.id
_entity.type
_entity.pdbx_description
1 polymer ?
#
loop_
_entity_poly.entity_id
_entity_poly.type
_entity_poly.pdbx_seq_one_letter_code
_entity_poly.pdbx_strand_id
1 'polypeptide(L)'
;MKKIKRKPLIKKLDEVVSKIVRRRGSCIKCGSRINMLNCSHWYGRVVQSVRWDFDNVKCACVGCHFWFDGHPHEHTEFVKELLGDLNFDALRLKANTGRKLETYELQELLTKLKEKLETCGVT
;
A
#
# COMPACT_ATOMS: atom_id res chain seq x y z
N MET A 1 11.96 -29.82 7.07
CA MET A 1 11.09 -28.63 6.96
C MET A 1 10.72 -28.36 5.51
N LYS A 2 9.44 -28.14 5.17
CA LYS A 2 9.05 -27.74 3.81
C LYS A 2 9.53 -26.32 3.53
N LYS A 3 10.27 -26.10 2.45
CA LYS A 3 10.74 -24.78 2.03
C LYS A 3 9.55 -23.88 1.72
N ILE A 4 9.46 -22.74 2.39
CA ILE A 4 8.38 -21.78 2.19
C ILE A 4 8.56 -21.11 0.82
N LYS A 5 7.48 -21.05 0.04
CA LYS A 5 7.48 -20.45 -1.29
C LYS A 5 7.20 -18.95 -1.20
N ARG A 6 8.05 -18.14 -1.83
CA ARG A 6 7.99 -16.67 -1.86
C ARG A 6 6.74 -16.10 -2.54
N LYS A 7 6.40 -16.60 -3.73
CA LYS A 7 5.26 -16.08 -4.54
C LYS A 7 3.92 -16.12 -3.79
N PRO A 8 3.56 -17.23 -3.08
CA PRO A 8 2.38 -17.24 -2.21
C PRO A 8 2.41 -16.20 -1.08
N LEU A 9 3.56 -15.90 -0.49
CA LEU A 9 3.67 -14.88 0.56
C LEU A 9 3.36 -13.48 0.01
N ILE A 10 3.95 -13.12 -1.13
CA ILE A 10 3.70 -11.85 -1.82
C ILE A 10 2.21 -11.68 -2.12
N LYS A 11 1.56 -12.72 -2.67
CA LYS A 11 0.12 -12.69 -2.95
C LYS A 11 -0.71 -12.45 -1.68
N LYS A 12 -0.39 -13.15 -0.59
CA LYS A 12 -1.08 -12.98 0.70
C LYS A 12 -0.88 -11.58 1.27
N LEU A 13 0.33 -11.01 1.16
CA LEU A 13 0.61 -9.64 1.58
C LEU A 13 -0.22 -8.63 0.79
N ASP A 14 -0.27 -8.75 -0.54
CA ASP A 14 -1.10 -7.90 -1.40
C ASP A 14 -2.58 -7.97 -0.99
N GLU A 15 -3.08 -9.18 -0.72
CA GLU A 15 -4.46 -9.39 -0.26
C GLU A 15 -4.75 -8.74 1.10
N VAL A 16 -3.86 -8.91 2.08
CA VAL A 16 -4.04 -8.35 3.43
C VAL A 16 -3.97 -6.82 3.40
N VAL A 17 -2.94 -6.24 2.78
CA VAL A 17 -2.81 -4.78 2.66
C VAL A 17 -4.00 -4.18 1.92
N SER A 18 -4.41 -4.78 0.81
CA SER A 18 -5.58 -4.32 0.05
C SER A 18 -6.87 -4.35 0.86
N LYS A 19 -7.05 -5.37 1.73
CA LYS A 19 -8.16 -5.39 2.69
C LYS A 19 -8.06 -4.25 3.71
N ILE A 20 -6.91 -4.07 4.36
CA ILE A 20 -6.71 -3.02 5.37
C ILE A 20 -6.97 -1.63 4.77
N VAL A 21 -6.36 -1.34 3.62
CA VAL A 21 -6.49 -0.03 2.97
C VAL A 21 -7.94 0.27 2.60
N ARG A 22 -8.65 -0.70 2.01
CA ARG A 22 -10.04 -0.51 1.59
C ARG A 22 -11.04 -0.43 2.74
N ARG A 23 -10.69 -0.84 3.96
CA ARG A 23 -11.53 -0.63 5.16
C ARG A 23 -11.81 0.85 5.44
N ARG A 24 -11.01 1.78 4.89
CA ARG A 24 -11.34 3.21 4.88
C ARG A 24 -12.76 3.48 4.32
N GLY A 25 -13.24 2.65 3.40
CA GLY A 25 -14.62 2.73 2.87
C GLY A 25 -14.91 3.95 2.00
N SER A 26 -13.89 4.74 1.66
CA SER A 26 -14.02 5.93 0.81
C SER A 26 -12.75 6.21 0.03
N CYS A 27 -12.89 6.82 -1.15
CA CYS A 27 -11.76 7.31 -1.91
C CYS A 27 -11.07 8.47 -1.18
N ILE A 28 -9.74 8.43 -1.10
CA ILE A 28 -8.94 9.46 -0.46
C ILE A 28 -9.02 10.82 -1.18
N LYS A 29 -9.19 10.81 -2.51
CA LYS A 29 -9.24 12.03 -3.34
C LYS A 29 -10.63 12.65 -3.42
N CYS A 30 -11.64 11.85 -3.77
CA CYS A 30 -12.99 12.37 -4.03
C CYS A 30 -14.04 11.99 -2.98
N GLY A 31 -13.67 11.24 -1.94
CA GLY A 31 -14.59 10.83 -0.86
C GLY A 31 -15.64 9.79 -1.25
N SER A 32 -15.74 9.38 -2.52
CA SER A 32 -16.77 8.43 -2.98
C SER A 32 -16.72 7.11 -2.19
N ARG A 33 -17.90 6.68 -1.72
CA ARG A 33 -18.14 5.41 -1.02
C ARG A 33 -18.86 4.37 -1.88
N ILE A 34 -19.46 4.81 -2.99
CA ILE A 34 -20.28 3.98 -3.87
C ILE A 34 -19.48 3.38 -5.03
N ASN A 35 -18.40 4.04 -5.44
CA ASN A 35 -17.56 3.56 -6.53
C ASN A 35 -16.67 2.42 -6.03
N MET A 36 -16.34 1.49 -6.94
CA MET A 36 -15.43 0.38 -6.64
C MET A 36 -14.08 0.91 -6.11
N LEU A 37 -13.77 0.54 -4.87
CA LEU A 37 -12.56 0.96 -4.16
C LEU A 37 -11.40 0.00 -4.39
N ASN A 38 -10.22 0.57 -4.60
CA ASN A 38 -8.97 -0.11 -4.88
C ASN A 38 -7.88 0.33 -3.89
N CYS A 39 -6.83 -0.49 -3.79
CA CYS A 39 -5.58 -0.14 -3.14
C CYS A 39 -4.65 0.47 -4.19
N SER A 40 -4.70 1.80 -4.32
CA SER A 40 -3.83 2.55 -5.24
C SER A 40 -2.44 2.68 -4.60
N HIS A 41 -1.40 2.49 -5.41
CA HIS A 41 -0.02 2.65 -5.00
C HIS A 41 0.53 3.91 -5.65
N TRP A 42 1.31 4.70 -4.91
CA TRP A 42 2.07 5.80 -5.50
C TRP A 42 3.33 5.29 -6.20
N TYR A 43 4.26 4.69 -5.45
CA TYR A 43 5.31 3.86 -6.04
C TYR A 43 4.73 2.50 -6.42
N GLY A 44 4.82 2.18 -7.71
CA GLY A 44 4.31 0.94 -8.26
C GLY A 44 4.85 -0.31 -7.55
N ARG A 45 4.11 -1.41 -7.70
CA ARG A 45 4.37 -2.71 -7.04
C ARG A 45 5.76 -3.31 -7.29
N VAL A 46 6.52 -2.78 -8.25
CA VAL A 46 7.91 -3.17 -8.55
C VAL A 46 8.88 -2.71 -7.46
N VAL A 47 8.59 -1.60 -6.78
CA VAL A 47 9.43 -1.05 -5.70
C VAL A 47 9.10 -1.79 -4.40
N GLN A 48 9.75 -2.94 -4.20
CA GLN A 48 9.39 -3.86 -3.11
C GLN A 48 9.56 -3.26 -1.71
N SER A 49 10.52 -2.36 -1.50
CA SER A 49 10.78 -1.73 -0.21
C SER A 49 9.59 -0.95 0.35
N VAL A 50 8.70 -0.47 -0.52
CA VAL A 50 7.53 0.34 -0.14
C VAL A 50 6.20 -0.26 -0.61
N ARG A 51 6.19 -1.43 -1.25
CA ARG A 51 4.98 -2.04 -1.83
C ARG A 51 3.83 -2.21 -0.84
N TRP A 52 4.14 -2.53 0.41
CA TRP A 52 3.17 -2.75 1.48
C TRP A 52 3.22 -1.66 2.56
N ASP A 53 3.94 -0.57 2.31
CA ASP A 53 4.03 0.58 3.21
C ASP A 53 2.71 1.38 3.14
N PHE A 54 2.08 1.63 4.29
CA PHE A 54 0.81 2.36 4.34
C PHE A 54 0.94 3.82 3.92
N ASP A 55 2.15 4.39 3.90
CA ASP A 55 2.38 5.72 3.33
C ASP A 55 2.32 5.67 1.79
N ASN A 56 2.76 4.55 1.19
CA ASN A 56 2.75 4.33 -0.25
C ASN A 56 1.39 3.94 -0.84
N VAL A 57 0.52 3.32 -0.04
CA VAL A 57 -0.78 2.81 -0.52
C VAL A 57 -1.97 3.53 0.09
N LYS A 58 -2.96 3.86 -0.75
CA LYS A 58 -4.18 4.55 -0.32
C LYS A 58 -5.44 3.98 -0.97
N CYS A 59 -6.57 4.14 -0.30
CA CYS A 59 -7.87 3.72 -0.81
C CYS A 59 -8.35 4.74 -1.84
N ALA A 60 -8.51 4.32 -3.10
CA ALA A 60 -8.99 5.18 -4.16
C ALA A 60 -10.08 4.49 -4.97
N CYS A 61 -11.08 5.24 -5.44
CA CYS A 61 -12.02 4.69 -6.41
C CYS A 61 -11.33 4.44 -7.75
N VAL A 62 -11.89 3.57 -8.58
CA VAL A 62 -11.34 3.24 -9.91
C VAL A 62 -11.02 4.48 -10.76
N GLY A 63 -11.91 5.48 -10.80
CA GLY A 63 -11.69 6.70 -11.59
C GLY A 63 -10.51 7.54 -11.10
N CYS A 64 -10.40 7.77 -9.79
CA CYS A 64 -9.26 8.50 -9.22
C CYS A 64 -7.96 7.70 -9.33
N HIS A 65 -8.01 6.37 -9.23
CA HIS A 65 -6.84 5.51 -9.40
C HIS A 65 -6.28 5.64 -10.82
N PHE A 66 -7.11 5.50 -11.85
CA PHE A 66 -6.68 5.73 -13.24
C PHE A 66 -6.22 7.15 -13.49
N TRP A 67 -6.87 8.15 -12.88
CA TRP A 67 -6.44 9.53 -13.00
C TRP A 67 -5.02 9.72 -12.44
N PHE A 68 -4.73 9.17 -11.25
CA PHE A 68 -3.39 9.22 -10.67
C PHE A 68 -2.33 8.54 -11.54
N ASP A 69 -2.65 7.42 -12.18
CA ASP A 69 -1.74 6.72 -13.10
C ASP A 69 -1.43 7.56 -14.34
N GLY A 70 -2.37 8.38 -14.80
CA GLY A 70 -2.20 9.29 -15.94
C GLY A 70 -1.60 10.66 -15.61
N HIS A 71 -1.55 11.04 -14.32
CA HIS A 71 -1.15 12.37 -13.85
C HIS A 71 -0.09 12.25 -12.74
N PRO A 72 1.13 11.77 -13.06
CA PRO A 72 2.12 11.42 -12.05
C PRO A 72 2.67 12.62 -11.26
N HIS A 73 2.70 13.82 -11.87
CA HIS A 73 3.12 15.04 -11.18
C HIS A 73 2.10 15.42 -10.10
N GLU A 74 0.83 15.49 -10.47
CA GLU A 74 -0.26 15.82 -9.56
C GLU A 74 -0.48 14.73 -8.52
N HIS A 75 -0.25 13.47 -8.86
CA HIS A 75 -0.23 12.37 -7.89
C HIS A 75 0.88 12.58 -6.86
N THR A 76 2.06 13.02 -7.30
CA THR A 76 3.19 13.30 -6.40
C THR A 76 2.88 14.45 -5.44
N GLU A 77 2.34 15.55 -5.96
CA GLU A 77 1.93 16.69 -5.13
C GLU A 77 0.84 16.29 -4.13
N PHE A 78 -0.17 15.53 -4.58
CA PHE A 78 -1.22 15.01 -3.71
C PHE A 78 -0.68 14.14 -2.57
N VAL A 79 0.27 13.25 -2.87
CA VAL A 79 0.88 12.38 -1.86
C VAL A 79 1.76 13.18 -0.90
N LYS A 80 2.49 14.18 -1.40
CA LYS A 80 3.30 15.09 -0.57
C LYS A 80 2.43 15.88 0.40
N GLU A 81 1.34 16.47 -0.09
CA GLU A 81 0.37 17.19 0.75
C GLU A 81 -0.26 16.28 1.80
N LEU A 82 -0.61 15.05 1.41
CA LEU A 82 -1.24 14.07 2.30
C LEU A 82 -0.32 13.58 3.42
N LEU A 83 0.97 13.37 3.13
CA LEU A 83 1.94 12.81 4.08
C LEU A 83 2.67 13.89 4.89
N GLY A 84 2.79 15.10 4.33
CA GLY A 84 3.73 16.12 4.78
C GLY A 84 5.17 15.82 4.37
N ASP A 85 6.03 16.86 4.39
CA ASP A 85 7.39 16.80 3.85
C ASP A 85 8.23 15.67 4.48
N LEU A 86 8.23 15.54 5.80
CA LEU A 86 9.05 14.55 6.52
C LEU A 86 8.72 13.10 6.11
N ASN A 87 7.43 12.74 6.09
CA ASN A 87 7.01 11.38 5.75
C ASN A 87 7.15 11.11 4.25
N PHE A 88 6.92 12.13 3.42
CA PHE A 88 7.14 12.05 1.99
C PHE A 88 8.62 11.76 1.67
N ASP A 89 9.54 12.49 2.28
CA ASP A 89 10.99 12.29 2.10
C ASP A 89 11.44 10.93 2.65
N ALA A 90 10.92 10.52 3.81
CA ALA A 90 11.19 9.19 4.36
C ALA A 90 10.71 8.07 3.43
N LEU A 91 9.51 8.21 2.86
CA LEU A 91 8.97 7.25 1.90
C LEU A 91 9.80 7.21 0.61
N ARG A 92 10.21 8.37 0.09
CA ARG A 92 11.10 8.49 -1.07
C ARG A 92 12.45 7.84 -0.82
N LEU A 93 13.05 8.06 0.34
CA LEU A 93 14.31 7.42 0.73
C LEU A 93 14.18 5.90 0.76
N LYS A 94 13.11 5.37 1.41
CA LYS A 94 12.81 3.93 1.43
C LYS A 94 12.65 3.36 0.01
N ALA A 95 11.93 4.05 -0.87
CA ALA A 95 11.71 3.64 -2.25
C ALA A 95 13.03 3.55 -3.03
N ASN A 96 13.90 4.55 -2.86
CA ASN A 96 15.19 4.63 -3.55
C ASN A 96 16.23 3.60 -3.08
N THR A 97 16.03 2.94 -1.93
CA THR A 97 16.93 1.85 -1.50
C THR A 97 16.95 0.66 -2.46
N GLY A 98 15.87 0.45 -3.24
CA GLY A 98 15.73 -0.72 -4.12
C GLY A 98 15.72 -2.06 -3.38
N ARG A 99 15.66 -2.05 -2.04
CA ARG A 99 15.80 -3.24 -1.21
C ARG A 99 14.68 -4.24 -1.48
N LYS A 100 15.06 -5.50 -1.64
CA LYS A 100 14.13 -6.63 -1.67
C LYS A 100 14.13 -7.31 -0.29
N LEU A 101 12.95 -7.62 0.21
CA LEU A 101 12.77 -8.35 1.46
C LEU A 101 13.13 -9.81 1.25
N GLU A 102 13.82 -10.41 2.21
CA GLU A 102 14.06 -11.84 2.27
C GLU A 102 12.77 -12.61 2.57
N THR A 103 12.78 -13.92 2.35
CA THR A 103 11.56 -14.74 2.50
C THR A 103 11.06 -14.77 3.95
N TYR A 104 11.96 -14.77 4.93
CA TYR A 104 11.58 -14.71 6.36
C TYR A 104 10.97 -13.35 6.72
N GLU A 105 11.50 -12.24 6.18
CA GLU A 105 10.95 -10.90 6.40
C GLU A 105 9.54 -10.76 5.83
N LEU A 106 9.27 -11.36 4.67
CA LEU A 106 7.91 -11.42 4.11
C LEU A 106 6.95 -12.19 5.02
N GLN A 107 7.44 -13.23 5.69
CA GLN A 107 6.64 -14.02 6.62
C GLN A 107 6.35 -13.23 7.90
N GLU A 108 7.35 -12.58 8.48
CA GLU A 108 7.18 -11.69 9.64
C GLU A 108 6.22 -10.55 9.34
N LEU A 109 6.38 -9.89 8.18
CA LEU A 109 5.49 -8.82 7.73
C LEU A 109 4.05 -9.34 7.58
N LEU A 110 3.87 -10.53 7.02
CA LEU A 110 2.54 -11.12 6.87
C LEU A 110 1.90 -11.42 8.22
N THR A 111 2.65 -11.91 9.20
CA THR A 111 2.17 -12.12 10.58
C THR A 111 1.70 -10.80 11.18
N LYS A 112 2.56 -9.77 11.17
CA LYS A 112 2.24 -8.43 11.70
C LYS A 112 0.99 -7.81 11.05
N LEU A 113 0.87 -7.94 9.73
CA LEU A 113 -0.27 -7.37 9.00
C LEU A 113 -1.58 -8.14 9.23
N LYS A 114 -1.51 -9.45 9.48
CA LYS A 114 -2.69 -10.24 9.87
C LYS A 114 -3.19 -9.85 11.26
N GLU A 115 -2.28 -9.71 12.22
CA GLU A 115 -2.61 -9.21 13.56
C GLU A 115 -3.27 -7.83 13.46
N LYS A 116 -2.68 -6.91 12.68
CA LYS A 116 -3.29 -5.59 12.42
C LYS A 116 -4.69 -5.69 11.81
N LEU A 117 -4.92 -6.61 10.89
CA LEU A 117 -6.22 -6.83 10.25
C LEU A 117 -7.27 -7.36 11.25
N GLU A 118 -6.86 -8.18 12.22
CA GLU A 118 -7.72 -8.70 13.28
C GLU A 118 -8.04 -7.61 14.31
N THR A 119 -7.05 -6.85 14.78
CA THR A 119 -7.27 -5.75 15.75
C THR A 119 -8.09 -4.61 15.17
N CYS A 120 -7.94 -4.30 13.88
CA CYS A 120 -8.78 -3.30 13.20
C CYS A 120 -10.20 -3.81 12.90
N GLY A 121 -10.57 -5.02 13.34
CA GLY A 121 -11.93 -5.58 13.26
C GLY A 121 -12.75 -5.40 14.54
N VAL A 122 -12.18 -4.77 15.57
CA VAL A 122 -12.88 -4.37 16.80
C VAL A 122 -13.24 -2.89 16.67
N THR A 123 -14.33 -2.60 15.98
CA THR A 123 -15.04 -1.31 16.03
C THR A 123 -16.51 -1.58 16.10
#